data_AF-B6BD17-F1
#
_entry.id   AF-B6BD17-F1
#
_cell.length_a   1.000
_cell.length_b   1.000
_cell.length_c   1.000
_cell.angle_alpha   90.00
_cell.angle_beta   90.00
_cell.angle_gamma   90.00
#
_symmetry.space_group_name_H-M   'P 1'
#
loop_
_entity.id
_entity.type
_entity.pdbx_description
1 polymer ?
#
loop_
_entity_poly.entity_id
_entity_poly.type
_entity_poly.pdbx_seq_one_letter_code
_entity_poly.pdbx_strand_id
1 'polypeptide(L)'
;MLARNPARMDYQVKYEAIIADYNREKDRTTIEETFRRLVELVNSLDEEQKRATKEGLGEDELALFDLLLKDNLDKTSRERVKQASRDLLASIKTRLAELDRFWEKEQTKADVEVFILDEVFASLPSPPFTPDEKKALAASVYAHVWQQAVNGGFAQAA
;
A
#
# COMPACT_ATOMS: atom_id res chain seq x y z
N MET A 1 5.97 -1.30 10.98
CA MET A 1 5.95 -2.12 9.74
C MET A 1 4.58 -2.78 9.43
N LEU A 2 3.43 -2.10 9.58
CA LEU A 2 2.11 -2.74 9.33
C LEU A 2 1.12 -1.93 8.47
N ALA A 3 1.36 -0.64 8.19
CA ALA A 3 0.41 0.21 7.47
C ALA A 3 0.55 0.20 5.93
N ARG A 4 1.25 -0.79 5.34
CA ARG A 4 1.80 -0.65 3.98
C ARG A 4 1.03 -1.30 2.83
N ASN A 5 -0.16 -1.86 3.04
CA ASN A 5 -1.02 -2.40 1.97
C ASN A 5 -2.49 -2.33 2.44
N PRO A 6 -3.49 -1.96 1.61
CA PRO A 6 -4.90 -2.19 1.92
C PRO A 6 -5.20 -3.62 2.41
N ALA A 7 -4.55 -4.64 1.83
CA ALA A 7 -4.59 -6.03 2.30
C ALA A 7 -3.89 -6.26 3.67
N ARG A 8 -2.94 -5.39 4.04
CA ARG A 8 -2.37 -5.35 5.41
C ARG A 8 -3.25 -4.61 6.42
N MET A 9 -4.08 -3.67 5.96
CA MET A 9 -5.16 -3.14 6.79
C MET A 9 -6.11 -4.28 7.19
N ASP A 10 -6.44 -5.15 6.23
CA ASP A 10 -7.15 -6.40 6.46
C ASP A 10 -6.43 -7.33 7.44
N TYR A 11 -5.08 -7.43 7.38
CA TYR A 11 -4.30 -8.17 8.37
C TYR A 11 -4.50 -7.61 9.79
N GLN A 12 -4.39 -6.28 9.96
CA GLN A 12 -4.53 -5.66 11.29
C GLN A 12 -5.94 -5.86 11.85
N VAL A 13 -6.97 -5.66 11.03
CA VAL A 13 -8.36 -5.89 11.42
C VAL A 13 -8.60 -7.36 11.78
N LYS A 14 -8.06 -8.30 10.99
CA LYS A 14 -8.14 -9.74 11.27
C LYS A 14 -7.37 -10.11 12.54
N TYR A 15 -6.18 -9.56 12.75
CA TYR A 15 -5.36 -9.79 13.94
C TYR A 15 -6.06 -9.26 15.20
N GLU A 16 -6.56 -8.03 15.18
CA GLU A 16 -7.29 -7.43 16.30
C GLU A 16 -8.58 -8.23 16.61
N ALA A 17 -9.29 -8.71 15.59
CA ALA A 17 -10.43 -9.60 15.77
C ALA A 17 -10.03 -10.94 16.42
N ILE A 18 -8.94 -11.57 15.97
CA ILE A 18 -8.41 -12.82 16.55
C ILE A 18 -8.02 -12.63 18.02
N ILE A 19 -7.38 -11.51 18.37
CA ILE A 19 -6.98 -11.17 19.74
C ILE A 19 -8.20 -10.86 20.61
N ALA A 20 -9.21 -10.17 20.07
CA ALA A 20 -10.46 -9.88 20.77
C ALA A 20 -11.25 -11.17 21.08
N ASP A 21 -11.29 -12.11 20.13
CA ASP A 21 -11.91 -13.43 20.30
C ASP A 21 -11.16 -14.25 21.37
N TYR A 22 -9.82 -14.25 21.34
CA TYR A 22 -9.00 -14.93 22.35
C TYR A 22 -9.20 -14.36 23.76
N ASN A 23 -9.24 -13.03 23.91
CA ASN A 23 -9.37 -12.37 25.20
C ASN A 23 -10.76 -12.53 25.84
N ARG A 24 -11.77 -12.99 25.11
CA ARG A 24 -13.14 -13.15 25.60
C ARG A 24 -13.41 -14.47 26.32
N GLU A 25 -12.71 -15.57 26.04
CA GLU A 25 -13.22 -16.89 26.43
C GLU A 25 -12.17 -17.90 26.96
N LYS A 26 -12.64 -18.84 27.80
CA LYS A 26 -11.86 -19.92 28.45
C LYS A 26 -12.09 -21.31 27.85
N ASP A 27 -12.65 -21.42 26.64
CA ASP A 27 -13.03 -22.70 26.04
C ASP A 27 -11.98 -23.22 25.04
N ARG A 28 -11.71 -24.53 25.07
CA ARG A 28 -10.57 -25.17 24.39
C ARG A 28 -10.74 -25.24 22.87
N THR A 29 -11.98 -25.36 22.40
CA THR A 29 -12.32 -25.42 20.97
C THR A 29 -12.06 -24.08 20.25
N THR A 30 -12.28 -22.97 20.95
CA THR A 30 -12.06 -21.62 20.42
C THR A 30 -10.57 -21.30 20.28
N ILE A 31 -9.73 -21.81 21.20
CA ILE A 31 -8.26 -21.63 21.15
C ILE A 31 -7.66 -22.28 19.88
N GLU A 32 -8.13 -23.47 19.50
CA GLU A 32 -7.69 -24.15 18.28
C GLU A 32 -8.11 -23.40 17.01
N GLU A 33 -9.29 -22.78 17.03
CA GLU A 33 -9.78 -21.93 15.93
C GLU A 33 -8.99 -20.63 15.83
N THR A 34 -8.73 -19.96 16.96
CA THR A 34 -7.88 -18.77 17.03
C THR A 34 -6.47 -19.07 16.49
N PHE A 35 -5.88 -20.20 16.89
CA PHE A 35 -4.55 -20.60 16.40
C PHE A 35 -4.56 -20.91 14.90
N ARG A 36 -5.60 -21.58 14.41
CA ARG A 36 -5.78 -21.81 12.96
C ARG A 36 -5.85 -20.50 12.18
N ARG A 37 -6.66 -19.56 12.64
CA ARG A 37 -6.79 -18.23 12.01
C ARG A 37 -5.47 -17.45 12.05
N LEU A 38 -4.70 -17.56 13.14
CA LEU A 38 -3.37 -16.97 13.24
C LEU A 38 -2.38 -17.58 12.23
N VAL A 39 -2.38 -18.92 12.10
CA VAL A 39 -1.53 -19.63 11.13
C VAL A 39 -1.93 -19.29 9.69
N GLU A 40 -3.22 -19.23 9.38
CA GLU A 40 -3.73 -18.79 8.09
C GLU A 40 -3.30 -17.35 7.77
N LEU A 41 -3.32 -16.48 8.78
CA LEU A 41 -2.88 -15.10 8.64
C LEU A 41 -1.37 -15.01 8.35
N VAL A 42 -0.53 -15.79 9.04
CA VAL A 42 0.91 -15.87 8.76
C VAL A 42 1.17 -16.44 7.37
N ASN A 43 0.48 -17.50 6.98
CA ASN A 43 0.61 -18.08 5.64
C ASN A 43 0.21 -17.08 4.54
N SER A 44 -0.77 -16.20 4.81
CA SER A 44 -1.17 -15.15 3.86
C SER A 44 -0.07 -14.10 3.65
N LEU A 45 0.74 -13.82 4.68
CA LEU A 45 1.92 -12.95 4.54
C LEU A 45 2.99 -13.62 3.68
N ASP A 46 3.22 -14.93 3.88
CA ASP A 46 4.17 -15.70 3.04
C ASP A 46 3.75 -15.70 1.56
N GLU A 47 2.46 -15.79 1.28
CA GLU A 47 1.95 -15.71 -0.10
C GLU A 47 2.15 -14.32 -0.72
N GLU A 48 1.97 -13.25 0.05
CA GLU A 48 2.22 -11.89 -0.43
C GLU A 48 3.72 -11.64 -0.68
N GLN A 49 4.60 -12.17 0.17
CA GLN A 49 6.05 -12.14 -0.06
C GLN A 49 6.43 -12.90 -1.35
N LYS A 50 5.79 -14.05 -1.60
CA LYS A 50 5.95 -14.81 -2.84
C LYS A 50 5.45 -14.03 -4.05
N ARG A 51 4.33 -13.30 -3.94
CA ARG A 51 3.84 -12.41 -5.02
C ARG A 51 4.84 -11.29 -5.31
N ALA A 52 5.34 -10.61 -4.27
CA ALA A 52 6.35 -9.58 -4.40
C ALA A 52 7.57 -10.10 -5.17
N THR A 53 8.06 -11.28 -4.78
CA THR A 53 9.16 -11.97 -5.46
C THR A 53 8.83 -12.32 -6.92
N LYS A 54 7.64 -12.86 -7.20
CA LYS A 54 7.19 -13.20 -8.56
C LYS A 54 7.09 -11.98 -9.47
N GLU A 55 6.64 -10.85 -8.94
CA GLU A 55 6.57 -9.59 -9.66
C GLU A 55 7.91 -8.84 -9.72
N GLY A 56 8.91 -9.32 -8.97
CA GLY A 56 10.21 -8.69 -8.78
C GLY A 56 10.16 -7.42 -7.94
N LEU A 57 9.02 -7.12 -7.30
CA LEU A 57 8.77 -5.90 -6.54
C LEU A 57 9.09 -6.11 -5.05
N GLY A 58 9.51 -5.06 -4.37
CA GLY A 58 9.44 -4.99 -2.90
C GLY A 58 7.98 -4.87 -2.44
N GLU A 59 7.72 -5.13 -1.15
CA GLU A 59 6.34 -5.09 -0.63
C GLU A 59 5.66 -3.72 -0.80
N ASP A 60 6.40 -2.63 -0.57
CA ASP A 60 5.88 -1.27 -0.74
C ASP A 60 5.56 -0.96 -2.21
N GLU A 61 6.40 -1.46 -3.12
CA GLU A 61 6.23 -1.29 -4.56
C GLU A 61 5.06 -2.13 -5.08
N LEU A 62 4.86 -3.31 -4.48
CA LEU A 62 3.72 -4.20 -4.77
C LEU A 62 2.40 -3.56 -4.31
N ALA A 63 2.38 -2.94 -3.12
CA ALA A 63 1.19 -2.24 -2.65
C ALA A 63 0.81 -1.07 -3.57
N LEU A 64 1.80 -0.31 -4.04
CA LEU A 64 1.56 0.77 -4.99
C LEU A 64 1.18 0.23 -6.37
N PHE A 65 1.79 -0.88 -6.80
CA PHE A 65 1.39 -1.57 -8.02
C PHE A 65 -0.07 -2.02 -7.97
N ASP A 66 -0.50 -2.67 -6.88
CA ASP A 66 -1.87 -3.15 -6.70
C ASP A 66 -2.87 -1.98 -6.67
N LEU A 67 -2.50 -0.79 -6.15
CA LEU A 67 -3.32 0.42 -6.22
C LEU A 67 -3.48 0.98 -7.63
N LEU A 68 -2.42 0.89 -8.46
CA LEU A 68 -2.41 1.40 -9.83
C LEU A 68 -2.90 0.37 -10.86
N LEU A 69 -3.01 -0.89 -10.45
CA LEU A 69 -3.37 -1.99 -11.33
C LEU A 69 -4.82 -1.84 -11.79
N LYS A 70 -5.01 -1.93 -13.11
CA LYS A 70 -6.32 -1.93 -13.75
C LYS A 70 -6.60 -3.30 -14.36
N ASP A 71 -7.87 -3.66 -14.43
CA ASP A 71 -8.30 -4.86 -15.14
C ASP A 71 -7.99 -4.77 -16.65
N ASN A 72 -7.75 -5.92 -17.27
CA ASN A 72 -7.55 -6.06 -18.72
C ASN A 72 -6.36 -5.28 -19.32
N LEU A 73 -5.32 -5.00 -18.53
CA LEU A 73 -4.06 -4.48 -19.07
C LEU A 73 -3.36 -5.53 -19.93
N ASP A 74 -2.86 -5.12 -21.09
CA ASP A 74 -1.94 -5.93 -21.87
C ASP A 74 -0.58 -6.07 -21.14
N LYS A 75 0.24 -7.03 -21.56
CA LYS A 75 1.54 -7.29 -20.92
C LYS A 75 2.42 -6.03 -20.88
N THR A 76 2.42 -5.25 -21.94
CA THR A 76 3.23 -4.02 -22.06
C THR A 76 2.78 -2.95 -21.08
N SER A 77 1.47 -2.70 -20.98
CA SER A 77 0.90 -1.71 -20.07
C SER A 77 1.06 -2.15 -18.62
N ARG A 78 0.91 -3.44 -18.33
CA ARG A 78 1.16 -3.99 -16.99
C ARG A 78 2.61 -3.77 -16.55
N GLU A 79 3.59 -4.04 -17.42
CA GLU A 79 5.00 -3.77 -17.10
C GLU A 79 5.29 -2.27 -16.95
N ARG A 80 4.62 -1.40 -17.72
CA ARG A 80 4.72 0.05 -17.50
C ARG A 80 4.14 0.49 -16.15
N VAL A 81 3.00 -0.07 -15.74
CA VAL A 81 2.41 0.18 -14.41
C VAL A 81 3.33 -0.31 -13.30
N LYS A 82 3.99 -1.45 -13.50
CA LYS A 82 5.02 -1.98 -12.58
C LYS A 82 6.22 -1.04 -12.47
N GLN A 83 6.71 -0.51 -13.58
CA GLN A 83 7.80 0.47 -13.55
C GLN A 83 7.36 1.77 -12.88
N ALA A 84 6.17 2.26 -13.23
CA ALA A 84 5.57 3.45 -12.62
C ALA A 84 5.42 3.31 -11.11
N SER A 85 5.04 2.13 -10.59
CA SER A 85 4.91 1.94 -9.13
C SER A 85 6.26 2.01 -8.41
N ARG A 86 7.36 1.53 -9.01
CA ARG A 86 8.70 1.69 -8.43
C ARG A 86 9.13 3.14 -8.41
N ASP A 87 9.03 3.79 -9.56
CA ASP A 87 9.52 5.16 -9.76
C ASP A 87 8.71 6.14 -8.90
N LEU A 88 7.39 6.02 -8.90
CA LEU A 88 6.50 6.82 -8.07
C LEU A 88 6.81 6.67 -6.58
N LEU A 89 7.03 5.43 -6.10
CA LEU A 89 7.38 5.21 -4.70
C LEU A 89 8.71 5.86 -4.34
N ALA A 90 9.72 5.73 -5.20
CA ALA A 90 11.04 6.33 -4.99
C ALA A 90 10.96 7.87 -4.95
N SER A 91 10.22 8.46 -5.89
CA SER A 91 9.96 9.90 -5.97
C SER A 91 9.24 10.41 -4.71
N ILE A 92 8.19 9.72 -4.27
CA ILE A 92 7.45 10.05 -3.04
C ILE A 92 8.37 9.96 -1.81
N LYS A 93 9.13 8.87 -1.65
CA LYS A 93 10.05 8.72 -0.51
C LYS A 93 11.07 9.85 -0.46
N THR A 94 11.64 10.21 -1.60
CA THR A 94 12.61 11.31 -1.71
C THR A 94 11.97 12.64 -1.31
N ARG A 95 10.78 12.94 -1.85
CA ARG A 95 10.06 14.18 -1.54
C ARG A 95 9.67 14.28 -0.06
N LEU A 96 9.21 13.17 0.53
CA LEU A 96 8.81 13.15 1.94
C LEU A 96 10.00 13.24 2.90
N ALA A 97 11.19 12.78 2.50
CA ALA A 97 12.39 12.93 3.33
C ALA A 97 12.80 14.40 3.51
N GLU A 98 12.41 15.29 2.60
CA GLU A 98 12.62 16.75 2.70
C GLU A 98 11.59 17.45 3.61
N LEU A 99 10.48 16.78 3.91
CA LEU A 99 9.32 17.38 4.58
C LEU A 99 9.09 16.71 5.93
N ASP A 100 9.48 17.38 7.01
CA ASP A 100 9.13 16.93 8.36
C ASP A 100 7.61 17.10 8.59
N ARG A 101 6.93 15.99 8.90
CA ARG A 101 5.49 15.91 9.22
C ARG A 101 4.62 16.74 8.26
N PHE A 102 4.74 16.51 6.96
CA PHE A 102 4.03 17.26 5.91
C PHE A 102 2.50 17.33 6.09
N TRP A 103 1.92 16.40 6.85
CA TRP A 103 0.49 16.32 7.15
C TRP A 103 0.01 17.34 8.20
N GLU A 104 0.89 18.17 8.79
CA GLU A 104 0.49 19.17 9.79
C GLU A 104 -0.02 20.48 9.17
N LYS A 105 0.47 20.87 7.99
CA LYS A 105 0.12 22.13 7.34
C LYS A 105 -0.63 21.88 6.04
N GLU A 106 -1.69 22.64 5.79
CA GLU A 106 -2.47 22.55 4.55
C GLU A 106 -1.62 22.82 3.29
N GLN A 107 -0.65 23.74 3.39
CA GLN A 107 0.26 24.02 2.29
C GLN A 107 1.10 22.80 1.90
N THR A 108 1.75 22.14 2.86
CA THR A 108 2.60 20.98 2.59
C THR A 108 1.80 19.74 2.19
N LYS A 109 0.55 19.62 2.66
CA LYS A 109 -0.40 18.60 2.15
C LYS A 109 -0.69 18.82 0.67
N ALA A 110 -1.08 20.04 0.29
CA ALA A 110 -1.40 20.38 -1.09
C ALA A 110 -0.18 20.20 -2.01
N ASP A 111 1.01 20.58 -1.54
CA ASP A 111 2.26 20.39 -2.30
C ASP A 111 2.54 18.91 -2.58
N VAL A 112 2.31 18.02 -1.60
CA VAL A 112 2.47 16.57 -1.77
C VAL A 112 1.38 15.97 -2.66
N GLU A 113 0.14 16.43 -2.52
CA GLU A 113 -0.98 15.99 -3.36
C GLU A 113 -0.76 16.34 -4.84
N VAL A 114 -0.35 17.58 -5.13
CA VAL A 114 0.00 18.02 -6.49
C VAL A 114 1.20 17.25 -7.03
N PHE A 115 2.23 17.04 -6.22
CA PHE A 115 3.39 16.24 -6.62
C PHE A 115 3.01 14.82 -7.03
N ILE A 116 2.19 14.13 -6.23
CA ILE A 116 1.72 12.77 -6.55
C ILE A 116 0.86 12.78 -7.81
N LEU A 117 0.02 13.79 -7.99
CA LEU A 117 -0.79 13.94 -9.20
C LEU A 117 0.09 14.05 -10.44
N ASP A 118 1.09 14.93 -10.42
CA ASP A 118 2.00 15.15 -11.55
C ASP A 118 2.79 13.88 -11.89
N GLU A 119 3.32 13.19 -10.88
CA GLU A 119 4.06 11.94 -11.05
C GLU A 119 3.19 10.80 -11.62
N VAL A 120 1.94 10.66 -11.16
CA VAL A 120 0.99 9.68 -11.71
C VAL A 120 0.66 10.01 -13.17
N PHE A 121 0.51 11.29 -13.51
CA PHE A 121 0.27 11.72 -14.88
C PHE A 121 1.43 11.42 -15.81
N ALA A 122 2.66 11.65 -15.34
CA ALA A 122 3.90 11.41 -16.08
C ALA A 122 4.21 9.92 -16.26
N SER A 123 3.99 9.10 -15.24
CA SER A 123 4.44 7.71 -15.19
C SER A 123 3.45 6.70 -15.80
N LEU A 124 2.14 6.92 -15.63
CA LEU A 124 1.15 5.96 -16.13
C LEU A 124 0.94 6.06 -17.65
N PRO A 125 0.79 4.93 -18.37
CA PRO A 125 0.56 4.95 -19.81
C PRO A 125 -0.83 5.53 -20.18
N SER A 126 -0.88 6.35 -21.23
CA SER A 126 -2.14 6.82 -21.84
C SER A 126 -2.11 6.59 -23.34
N PRO A 127 -2.96 5.69 -23.91
CA PRO A 127 -3.83 4.69 -23.26
C PRO A 127 -3.04 3.61 -22.47
N PRO A 128 -3.68 2.83 -21.58
CA PRO A 128 -5.14 2.66 -21.39
C PRO A 128 -5.76 3.50 -20.26
N PHE A 129 -4.99 4.32 -19.56
CA PHE A 129 -5.52 5.17 -18.49
C PHE A 129 -6.04 6.50 -19.05
N THR A 130 -7.27 6.86 -18.67
CA THR A 130 -7.84 8.17 -18.96
C THR A 130 -7.36 9.22 -17.96
N PRO A 131 -7.43 10.53 -18.28
CA PRO A 131 -7.06 11.58 -17.33
C PRO A 131 -7.84 11.52 -16.01
N ASP A 132 -9.13 11.17 -16.04
CA ASP A 132 -9.94 11.09 -14.82
C ASP A 132 -9.59 9.87 -13.98
N GLU A 133 -9.23 8.74 -14.60
CA GLU A 133 -8.69 7.58 -13.89
C GLU A 133 -7.37 7.91 -13.22
N LYS A 134 -6.46 8.62 -13.90
CA LYS A 134 -5.20 9.05 -13.32
C LYS A 134 -5.39 9.96 -12.10
N LYS A 135 -6.37 10.87 -12.14
CA LYS A 135 -6.72 11.71 -10.97
C LYS A 135 -7.22 10.87 -9.80
N ALA A 136 -8.12 9.91 -10.05
CA ALA A 136 -8.65 9.03 -9.00
C ALA A 136 -7.56 8.15 -8.38
N LEU A 137 -6.65 7.63 -9.21
CA LEU A 137 -5.49 6.87 -8.75
C LEU A 137 -4.54 7.75 -7.93
N ALA A 138 -4.23 8.96 -8.38
CA ALA A 138 -3.40 9.91 -7.62
C ALA A 138 -3.98 10.21 -6.23
N ALA A 139 -5.30 10.43 -6.13
CA ALA A 139 -5.97 10.63 -4.85
C ALA A 139 -5.86 9.39 -3.94
N SER A 140 -5.99 8.19 -4.51
CA SER A 140 -5.83 6.93 -3.76
C SER A 140 -4.41 6.72 -3.25
N VAL A 141 -3.41 7.06 -4.09
CA VAL A 141 -1.99 7.04 -3.71
C VAL A 141 -1.72 8.06 -2.60
N TYR A 142 -2.22 9.28 -2.72
CA TYR A 142 -2.07 10.30 -1.68
C TYR A 142 -2.67 9.85 -0.35
N ALA A 143 -3.87 9.29 -0.35
CA ALA A 143 -4.50 8.76 0.86
C ALA A 143 -3.66 7.66 1.51
N HIS A 144 -3.10 6.74 0.70
CA HIS A 144 -2.22 5.69 1.16
C HIS A 144 -0.92 6.24 1.77
N VAL A 145 -0.30 7.22 1.11
CA VAL A 145 0.91 7.89 1.56
C VAL A 145 0.67 8.61 2.89
N TRP A 146 -0.42 9.36 2.99
CA TRP A 146 -0.81 10.05 4.21
C TRP A 146 -1.01 9.06 5.38
N GLN A 147 -1.74 7.96 5.14
CA GLN A 147 -1.96 6.93 6.16
C GLN A 147 -0.63 6.31 6.63
N GLN A 148 0.27 6.00 5.72
CA GLN A 148 1.60 5.50 6.07
C GLN A 148 2.42 6.52 6.86
N ALA A 149 2.37 7.79 6.47
CA ALA A 149 3.15 8.86 7.09
C ALA A 149 2.72 9.11 8.55
N VAL A 150 1.40 9.20 8.79
CA VAL A 150 0.83 9.35 10.14
C VAL A 150 1.14 8.15 11.04
N ASN A 151 1.19 6.94 10.48
CA ASN A 151 1.51 5.72 11.21
C ASN A 151 3.02 5.46 11.38
N GLY A 152 3.88 6.41 11.01
CA GLY A 152 5.34 6.30 11.12
C GLY A 152 5.97 5.34 10.10
N GLY A 153 5.24 4.93 9.07
CA GLY A 153 5.68 3.97 8.06
C GLY A 153 6.78 4.47 7.13
N PHE A 154 6.91 5.78 6.94
CA PHE A 154 7.95 6.41 6.10
C PHE A 154 9.24 6.75 6.86
N ALA A 155 9.19 6.88 8.20
CA ALA A 155 10.35 7.23 9.02
C ALA A 155 11.35 6.08 9.22
N GLN A 156 11.01 4.86 8.79
CA GLN A 156 11.80 3.63 9.01
C GLN A 156 12.60 3.17 7.78
N ALA A 157 12.70 4.00 6.74
CA ALA A 157 13.35 3.66 5.47
C ALA A 157 14.57 4.55 5.15
N ALA A 158 15.33 4.92 6.17
CA ALA A 158 16.67 5.51 6.05
C ALA A 158 17.70 4.54 6.61
#